data_AF-A0A673ALD4-F1
#
_entry.id   AF-A0A673ALD4-F1
#
_cell.length_a   1.000
_cell.length_b   1.000
_cell.length_c   1.000
_cell.angle_alpha   90.00
_cell.angle_beta   90.00
_cell.angle_gamma   90.00
#
_symmetry.space_group_name_H-M   'P 1'
#
loop_
_entity.id
_entity.type
_entity.pdbx_description
1 polymer ?
#
loop_
_entity_poly.entity_id
_entity_poly.type
_entity_poly.pdbx_seq_one_letter_code
_entity_poly.pdbx_strand_id
1 'polypeptide(L)'
;MYVSKAAPKTQVECDYDGPAMKTQVPGPRSQELTKQLGEIQNVGAVNFFCNYNESRGNYLVDVDGNRMLDLYTQISSIPLGYNHPALIKLMAHPDNLSTIVNRPALGILPPGNFPEKLMESLLSVAPSGMTRVQTMACGSCSNENAYKAMFIWYRNKERGHNTPSAEDLSSCMVNQGPGCPDLSILSFMGGFHGRTLGCLATTHSKAIHKVDVPSLDWPIAPFPKLKYPLEEFARENAQEEARCLEEAEDQIVKWRHKGKPVAGIVIEPIQAEGGDNHASPEFFKSLRNIARKHGCAFHVDEVQTGGGCTGKFWAHEHWGMDDPGDIVSFSKKLLTGGFYHKNELQPYRIFNTWMGDPSKNLFLTEVLNVIRTENLLEEVTRSGKALLNGLYELQTQYPGILSRARGQGTFCAIDVCDDATRTSIILKARNKGTCTRRHSLRKCFYSMCPPSFSITAFTRFLKLVQVFLKYWGDNFSHSSLIVSSRLSRNSFAHSHSLLSIINSLYGHSNYF
;
A
#
# COMPACT_ATOMS: atom_id res chain seq x y z
N MET A 1 30.23 -13.61 -22.92
CA MET A 1 30.80 -14.11 -21.65
C MET A 1 31.86 -13.13 -21.17
N TYR A 2 31.52 -12.31 -20.18
CA TYR A 2 32.50 -11.59 -19.36
C TYR A 2 32.05 -11.82 -17.93
N VAL A 3 32.65 -12.83 -17.29
CA VAL A 3 32.40 -13.14 -15.89
C VAL A 3 33.23 -12.15 -15.08
N SER A 4 32.60 -11.07 -14.65
CA SER A 4 33.18 -10.13 -13.70
C SER A 4 33.37 -10.87 -12.37
N LYS A 5 34.62 -10.96 -11.91
CA LYS A 5 34.99 -11.54 -10.62
C LYS A 5 34.27 -10.77 -9.51
N ALA A 6 33.63 -11.51 -8.60
CA ALA A 6 33.03 -10.96 -7.40
C ALA A 6 34.04 -10.10 -6.64
N ALA A 7 33.73 -8.82 -6.49
CA ALA A 7 34.50 -7.91 -5.64
C ALA A 7 34.41 -8.38 -4.17
N PRO A 8 35.49 -8.22 -3.37
CA PRO A 8 35.44 -8.53 -1.95
C PRO A 8 34.38 -7.65 -1.26
N LYS A 9 33.59 -8.23 -0.35
CA LYS A 9 32.60 -7.53 0.47
C LYS A 9 33.30 -6.47 1.34
N THR A 10 33.55 -5.28 0.80
CA THR A 10 33.84 -4.09 1.60
C THR A 10 32.60 -3.79 2.42
N GLN A 11 32.72 -3.95 3.74
CA GLN A 11 31.73 -3.56 4.74
C GLN A 11 31.61 -2.02 4.71
N VAL A 12 30.93 -1.48 3.71
CA VAL A 12 30.44 -0.11 3.79
C VAL A 12 29.40 -0.13 4.92
N GLU A 13 29.52 0.77 5.91
CA GLU A 13 28.52 0.94 6.97
C GLU A 13 27.19 1.40 6.35
N CYS A 14 26.44 0.46 5.78
CA CYS A 14 25.16 0.72 5.10
C CYS A 14 24.03 1.04 6.08
N ASP A 15 24.24 0.84 7.38
CA ASP A 15 23.20 0.98 8.41
C ASP A 15 23.80 1.41 9.75
N TYR A 16 22.95 1.88 10.67
CA TYR A 16 23.35 2.19 12.04
C TYR A 16 23.19 0.98 12.96
N ASP A 17 23.93 0.93 14.07
CA ASP A 17 23.81 -0.18 15.03
C ASP A 17 22.52 -0.21 15.83
N GLY A 18 21.71 0.86 15.87
CA GLY A 18 20.54 0.95 16.75
C GLY A 18 19.90 2.34 16.80
N PRO A 19 18.68 2.45 17.34
CA PRO A 19 18.04 3.75 17.54
C PRO A 19 18.79 4.59 18.58
N ALA A 20 18.68 5.91 18.47
CA ALA A 20 19.26 6.87 19.41
C ALA A 20 18.34 8.08 19.57
N MET A 21 17.66 8.16 20.71
CA MET A 21 16.67 9.21 20.99
C MET A 21 17.31 10.32 21.81
N LYS A 22 17.05 11.58 21.42
CA LYS A 22 17.50 12.80 22.10
C LYS A 22 16.34 13.58 22.71
N THR A 23 15.16 13.53 22.08
CA THR A 23 13.96 14.26 22.47
C THR A 23 12.71 13.39 22.33
N GLN A 24 11.58 13.87 22.83
CA GLN A 24 10.27 13.36 22.43
C GLN A 24 10.02 13.68 20.95
N VAL A 25 9.22 12.86 20.26
CA VAL A 25 8.88 13.05 18.84
C VAL A 25 7.40 13.43 18.70
N PRO A 26 7.05 14.58 18.09
CA PRO A 26 7.94 15.56 17.47
C PRO A 26 8.72 16.40 18.50
N GLY A 27 10.00 16.65 18.22
CA GLY A 27 10.84 17.53 19.05
C GLY A 27 10.61 19.02 18.74
N PRO A 28 11.27 19.92 19.49
CA PRO A 28 11.07 21.36 19.35
C PRO A 28 11.28 21.89 17.93
N ARG A 29 12.30 21.39 17.21
CA ARG A 29 12.57 21.83 15.84
C ARG A 29 11.51 21.34 14.88
N SER A 30 11.06 20.10 15.01
CA SER A 30 9.93 19.58 14.22
C SER A 30 8.63 20.36 14.45
N GLN A 31 8.36 20.76 15.69
CA GLN A 31 7.17 21.57 16.04
C GLN A 31 7.24 22.97 15.41
N GLU A 32 8.40 23.63 15.48
CA GLU A 32 8.62 24.92 14.84
C GLU A 32 8.39 24.84 13.32
N LEU A 33 8.97 23.84 12.65
CA LEU A 33 8.75 23.63 11.21
C LEU A 33 7.29 23.29 10.88
N THR A 34 6.59 22.60 11.78
CA THR A 34 5.16 22.31 11.61
C THR A 34 4.33 23.59 11.65
N LYS A 35 4.66 24.51 12.55
CA LYS A 35 4.01 25.84 12.61
C LYS A 35 4.26 26.63 11.33
N GLN A 36 5.52 26.71 10.90
CA GLN A 36 5.90 27.41 9.66
C GLN A 36 5.18 26.83 8.43
N LEU A 37 5.13 25.51 8.30
CA LEU A 37 4.42 24.87 7.19
C LEU A 37 2.90 25.04 7.30
N GLY A 38 2.38 25.13 8.52
CA GLY A 38 0.96 25.36 8.82
C GLY A 38 0.43 26.71 8.36
N GLU A 39 1.30 27.70 8.18
CA GLU A 39 0.96 28.99 7.58
C GLU A 39 0.72 28.88 6.07
N ILE A 40 1.21 27.82 5.42
CA ILE A 40 1.22 27.66 3.96
C ILE A 40 0.23 26.57 3.51
N GLN A 41 0.10 25.49 4.28
CA GLN A 41 -0.76 24.36 3.93
C GLN A 41 -1.21 23.58 5.17
N ASN A 42 -2.19 22.69 4.99
CA ASN A 42 -2.68 21.83 6.06
C ASN A 42 -1.59 20.84 6.53
N VAL A 43 -1.24 20.91 7.81
CA VAL A 43 -0.20 20.07 8.45
C VAL A 43 -0.76 18.97 9.36
N GLY A 44 -2.08 18.74 9.40
CA GLY A 44 -2.71 17.79 10.33
C GLY A 44 -2.23 16.34 10.19
N ALA A 45 -1.64 15.99 9.05
CA ALA A 45 -1.05 14.68 8.78
C ALA A 45 0.45 14.58 9.09
N VAL A 46 1.14 15.70 9.35
CA VAL A 46 2.58 15.73 9.63
C VAL A 46 2.87 15.07 10.98
N ASN A 47 3.80 14.12 11.01
CA ASN A 47 4.24 13.48 12.25
C ASN A 47 5.42 14.20 12.90
N PHE A 48 6.45 14.52 12.10
CA PHE A 48 7.69 15.21 12.43
C PHE A 48 8.47 15.50 11.14
N PHE A 49 9.51 16.33 11.19
CA PHE A 49 10.36 16.65 10.03
C PHE A 49 11.62 15.79 10.00
N CYS A 50 12.05 15.36 8.82
CA CYS A 50 13.13 14.38 8.67
C CYS A 50 14.44 15.04 8.21
N ASN A 51 15.57 14.56 8.72
CA ASN A 51 16.91 14.81 8.18
C ASN A 51 17.33 13.59 7.33
N TYR A 52 16.99 13.62 6.04
CA TYR A 52 17.30 12.53 5.12
C TYR A 52 18.80 12.36 4.87
N ASN A 53 19.61 13.43 4.97
CA ASN A 53 21.07 13.33 4.79
C ASN A 53 21.71 12.42 5.84
N GLU A 54 21.18 12.41 7.06
CA GLU A 54 21.65 11.54 8.15
C GLU A 54 20.91 10.21 8.24
N SER A 55 19.83 10.00 7.47
CA SER A 55 19.10 8.74 7.45
C SER A 55 19.88 7.69 6.66
N ARG A 56 19.97 6.45 7.16
CA ARG A 56 20.77 5.38 6.52
C ARG A 56 20.12 4.03 6.77
N GLY A 57 20.11 3.16 5.77
CA GLY A 57 19.56 1.81 5.88
C GLY A 57 18.13 1.82 6.43
N ASN A 58 17.91 1.16 7.56
CA ASN A 58 16.59 1.10 8.19
C ASN A 58 16.28 2.25 9.15
N TYR A 59 17.17 3.23 9.32
CA TYR A 59 16.95 4.31 10.29
C TYR A 59 16.63 5.64 9.63
N LEU A 60 15.52 6.22 10.08
CA LEU A 60 15.10 7.56 9.78
C LEU A 60 15.57 8.50 10.90
N VAL A 61 16.29 9.55 10.52
CA VAL A 61 16.73 10.61 11.44
C VAL A 61 15.79 11.80 11.30
N ASP A 62 15.31 12.35 12.42
CA ASP A 62 14.51 13.58 12.42
C ASP A 62 15.39 14.85 12.56
N VAL A 63 14.79 16.02 12.37
CA VAL A 63 15.50 17.31 12.49
C VAL A 63 15.92 17.65 13.92
N ASP A 64 15.43 16.92 14.91
CA ASP A 64 15.80 17.03 16.33
C ASP A 64 16.97 16.07 16.68
N GLY A 65 17.46 15.32 15.69
CA GLY A 65 18.57 14.38 15.83
C GLY A 65 18.19 13.05 16.47
N ASN A 66 16.90 12.73 16.57
CA ASN A 66 16.43 11.39 16.94
C ASN A 66 16.65 10.43 15.77
N ARG A 67 17.21 9.27 16.07
CA ARG A 67 17.38 8.17 15.12
C ARG A 67 16.43 7.04 15.46
N MET A 68 15.49 6.75 14.57
CA MET A 68 14.44 5.74 14.76
C MET A 68 14.57 4.61 13.74
N LEU A 69 14.39 3.37 14.18
CA LEU A 69 14.17 2.23 13.29
C LEU A 69 12.86 2.45 12.54
N ASP A 70 12.90 2.65 11.23
CA ASP A 70 11.73 2.90 10.41
C ASP A 70 11.18 1.60 9.81
N LEU A 71 10.01 1.22 10.32
CA LEU A 71 9.27 0.05 9.85
C LEU A 71 8.14 0.46 8.89
N TYR A 72 7.94 1.77 8.69
CA TYR A 72 6.90 2.31 7.80
C TYR A 72 7.42 2.58 6.39
N THR A 73 8.69 2.93 6.22
CA THR A 73 9.40 3.11 4.93
C THR A 73 8.69 4.07 3.98
N GLN A 74 8.26 5.23 4.50
CA GLN A 74 7.51 6.24 3.75
C GLN A 74 6.27 5.66 3.05
N ILE A 75 5.41 4.97 3.80
CA ILE A 75 4.22 4.29 3.26
C ILE A 75 4.59 3.18 2.27
N SER A 76 5.57 2.33 2.64
CA SER A 76 5.96 1.16 1.84
C SER A 76 6.55 1.52 0.47
N SER A 77 7.29 2.62 0.38
CA SER A 77 7.80 3.16 -0.89
C SER A 77 9.32 3.21 -1.02
N ILE A 78 10.07 3.07 0.07
CA ILE A 78 11.54 2.99 0.04
C ILE A 78 11.96 1.51 -0.13
N PRO A 79 12.54 1.09 -1.27
CA PRO A 79 12.83 -0.31 -1.52
C PRO A 79 14.06 -0.85 -0.77
N LEU A 80 15.16 -0.09 -0.69
CA LEU A 80 16.47 -0.56 -0.18
C LEU A 80 16.93 0.12 1.12
N GLY A 81 16.05 0.87 1.79
CA GLY A 81 16.43 1.77 2.88
C GLY A 81 16.99 3.13 2.42
N TYR A 82 17.31 3.98 3.39
CA TYR A 82 17.75 5.35 3.16
C TYR A 82 19.22 5.42 2.74
N ASN A 83 19.54 6.34 1.81
CA ASN A 83 20.92 6.62 1.39
C ASN A 83 21.73 5.38 1.00
N HIS A 84 21.08 4.42 0.34
CA HIS A 84 21.71 3.17 -0.06
C HIS A 84 22.95 3.46 -0.95
N PRO A 85 24.15 2.94 -0.62
CA PRO A 85 25.38 3.32 -1.32
C PRO A 85 25.35 3.08 -2.82
N ALA A 86 24.67 2.02 -3.29
CA ALA A 86 24.51 1.75 -4.72
C ALA A 86 23.76 2.87 -5.45
N LEU A 87 22.71 3.44 -4.83
CA LEU A 87 21.93 4.53 -5.43
C LEU A 87 22.69 5.86 -5.39
N ILE A 88 23.46 6.12 -4.32
CA ILE A 88 24.34 7.29 -4.24
C ILE A 88 25.41 7.21 -5.34
N LYS A 89 26.05 6.05 -5.50
CA LYS A 89 27.04 5.82 -6.55
C LYS A 89 26.44 6.01 -7.95
N LEU A 90 25.22 5.52 -8.17
CA LEU A 90 24.49 5.70 -9.42
C LEU A 90 24.23 7.17 -9.71
N MET A 91 23.82 7.95 -8.70
CA MET A 91 23.55 9.38 -8.82
C MET A 91 24.81 10.19 -9.12
N ALA A 92 25.96 9.81 -8.54
CA ALA A 92 27.23 10.49 -8.75
C ALA A 92 27.91 10.15 -10.09
N HIS A 93 27.40 9.18 -10.85
CA HIS A 93 28.02 8.75 -12.10
C HIS A 93 27.79 9.78 -13.23
N PRO A 94 28.86 10.31 -13.88
CA PRO A 94 28.73 11.37 -14.89
C PRO A 94 27.79 11.02 -16.06
N ASP A 95 27.80 9.76 -16.51
CA ASP A 95 26.96 9.30 -17.63
C ASP A 95 25.45 9.38 -17.34
N ASN A 96 25.05 9.47 -16.07
CA ASN A 96 23.66 9.50 -15.65
C ASN A 96 23.10 10.92 -15.53
N LEU A 97 23.97 11.95 -15.56
CA LEU A 97 23.58 13.34 -15.30
C LEU A 97 22.45 13.81 -16.22
N SER A 98 22.57 13.55 -17.53
CA SER A 98 21.57 13.95 -18.52
C SER A 98 20.19 13.33 -18.26
N THR A 99 20.14 12.07 -17.82
CA THR A 99 18.90 11.35 -17.48
C THR A 99 18.26 11.89 -16.21
N ILE A 100 19.07 12.39 -15.26
CA ILE A 100 18.59 12.91 -13.97
C ILE A 100 18.05 14.35 -14.11
N VAL A 101 18.72 15.21 -14.87
CA VAL A 101 18.37 16.65 -14.95
C VAL A 101 17.29 16.95 -15.99
N ASN A 102 17.13 16.10 -17.01
CA ASN A 102 16.13 16.30 -18.05
C ASN A 102 14.86 15.48 -17.80
N ARG A 103 13.72 16.02 -18.21
CA ARG A 103 12.43 15.35 -18.10
C ARG A 103 11.70 15.34 -19.44
N PRO A 104 11.86 14.27 -20.25
CA PRO A 104 11.26 14.22 -21.58
C PRO A 104 9.75 13.96 -21.53
N ALA A 105 9.07 14.36 -22.60
CA ALA A 105 7.71 13.89 -22.87
C ALA A 105 7.77 12.48 -23.46
N LEU A 106 7.81 11.46 -22.59
CA LEU A 106 8.22 10.09 -22.98
C LEU A 106 7.37 9.45 -24.07
N GLY A 107 6.11 9.84 -24.22
CA GLY A 107 5.24 9.30 -25.26
C GLY A 107 5.54 9.81 -26.67
N ILE A 108 6.35 10.87 -26.82
CA ILE A 108 6.68 11.47 -28.13
C ILE A 108 8.18 11.69 -28.36
N LEU A 109 8.95 11.96 -27.30
CA LEU A 109 10.38 12.27 -27.38
C LEU A 109 11.18 11.44 -26.34
N PRO A 110 11.13 10.10 -26.41
CA PRO A 110 11.89 9.26 -25.48
C PRO A 110 13.40 9.36 -25.74
N PRO A 111 14.24 9.19 -24.70
CA PRO A 111 15.69 9.08 -24.89
C PRO A 111 16.03 7.80 -25.66
N GLY A 112 17.14 7.80 -26.40
CA GLY A 112 17.51 6.68 -27.29
C GLY A 112 17.69 5.33 -26.59
N ASN A 113 18.04 5.33 -25.31
CA ASN A 113 18.21 4.13 -24.48
C ASN A 113 16.94 3.71 -23.72
N PHE A 114 15.80 4.37 -23.94
CA PHE A 114 14.58 4.12 -23.15
C PHE A 114 14.08 2.66 -23.26
N PRO A 115 14.03 2.02 -24.45
CA PRO A 115 13.62 0.62 -24.55
C PRO A 115 14.53 -0.32 -23.77
N GLU A 116 15.85 -0.12 -23.85
CA GLU A 116 16.85 -0.91 -23.12
C GLU A 116 16.68 -0.76 -21.61
N LYS A 117 16.48 0.47 -21.12
CA LYS A 117 16.23 0.72 -19.70
C LYS A 117 14.94 0.10 -19.21
N LEU A 118 13.89 0.05 -20.02
CA LEU A 118 12.66 -0.68 -19.68
C LEU A 118 12.89 -2.20 -19.64
N MET A 119 13.70 -2.74 -20.56
CA MET A 119 14.08 -4.16 -20.58
C MET A 119 14.90 -4.56 -19.34
N GLU A 120 15.90 -3.75 -18.99
CA GLU A 120 16.76 -3.96 -17.81
C GLU A 120 16.01 -3.81 -16.48
N SER A 121 14.97 -2.97 -16.45
CA SER A 121 14.18 -2.72 -15.25
C SER A 121 12.84 -3.47 -15.25
N LEU A 122 11.76 -2.80 -15.67
CA LEU A 122 10.39 -3.25 -15.54
C LEU A 122 10.13 -4.60 -16.24
N LEU A 123 10.58 -4.77 -17.48
CA LEU A 123 10.32 -6.02 -18.20
C LEU A 123 11.15 -7.20 -17.66
N SER A 124 12.24 -6.95 -16.93
CA SER A 124 12.99 -8.02 -16.24
C SER A 124 12.22 -8.67 -15.08
N VAL A 125 11.14 -8.02 -14.64
CA VAL A 125 10.23 -8.48 -13.59
C VAL A 125 8.79 -8.49 -14.07
N ALA A 126 8.56 -8.67 -15.37
CA ALA A 126 7.20 -8.70 -15.91
C ALA A 126 6.39 -9.88 -15.33
N PRO A 127 5.13 -9.67 -14.92
CA PRO A 127 4.23 -10.75 -14.50
C PRO A 127 4.02 -11.80 -15.61
N SER A 128 3.69 -13.04 -15.22
CA SER A 128 3.38 -14.11 -16.17
C SER A 128 2.28 -13.71 -17.15
N GLY A 129 2.47 -14.01 -18.43
CA GLY A 129 1.52 -13.70 -19.50
C GLY A 129 1.48 -12.24 -19.95
N MET A 130 2.29 -11.34 -19.37
CA MET A 130 2.34 -9.92 -19.73
C MET A 130 3.72 -9.53 -20.26
N THR A 131 3.78 -9.11 -21.53
CA THR A 131 5.04 -8.73 -22.20
C THR A 131 5.14 -7.23 -22.47
N ARG A 132 4.15 -6.45 -22.02
CA ARG A 132 4.03 -5.01 -22.28
C ARG A 132 3.82 -4.25 -20.98
N VAL A 133 4.38 -3.05 -20.92
CA VAL A 133 4.30 -2.16 -19.78
C VAL A 133 4.04 -0.73 -20.26
N GLN A 134 3.15 -0.03 -19.56
CA GLN A 134 2.91 1.38 -19.75
C GLN A 134 3.34 2.13 -18.48
N THR A 135 4.32 3.02 -18.62
CA THR A 135 4.84 3.82 -17.49
C THR A 135 3.93 5.00 -17.15
N MET A 136 3.87 5.32 -15.86
CA MET A 136 3.10 6.39 -15.23
C MET A 136 3.90 7.00 -14.08
N ALA A 137 3.44 8.10 -13.50
CA ALA A 137 4.20 8.78 -12.44
C ALA A 137 3.88 8.27 -11.02
N CYS A 138 2.68 7.75 -10.77
CA CYS A 138 2.26 7.28 -9.45
C CYS A 138 1.18 6.20 -9.53
N GLY A 139 0.82 5.62 -8.38
CA GLY A 139 -0.21 4.57 -8.29
C GLY A 139 -1.58 5.02 -8.80
N SER A 140 -2.04 6.23 -8.45
CA SER A 140 -3.36 6.73 -8.88
C SER A 140 -3.45 6.81 -10.41
N CYS A 141 -2.49 7.44 -11.09
CA CYS A 141 -2.55 7.52 -12.55
C CYS A 141 -2.24 6.17 -13.23
N SER A 142 -1.57 5.25 -12.55
CA SER A 142 -1.46 3.85 -13.01
C SER A 142 -2.82 3.18 -13.05
N ASN A 143 -3.59 3.29 -11.97
CA ASN A 143 -4.93 2.71 -11.88
C ASN A 143 -5.95 3.41 -12.79
N GLU A 144 -5.98 4.75 -12.84
CA GLU A 144 -6.86 5.48 -13.77
C GLU A 144 -6.64 5.06 -15.23
N ASN A 145 -5.39 4.91 -15.65
CA ASN A 145 -5.08 4.53 -17.03
C ASN A 145 -5.30 3.02 -17.28
N ALA A 146 -5.13 2.16 -16.27
CA ALA A 146 -5.58 0.78 -16.32
C ALA A 146 -7.11 0.70 -16.52
N TYR A 147 -7.89 1.51 -15.80
CA TYR A 147 -9.36 1.56 -15.95
C TYR A 147 -9.75 1.99 -17.36
N LYS A 148 -9.12 3.05 -17.88
CA LYS A 148 -9.32 3.46 -19.28
C LYS A 148 -8.95 2.37 -20.28
N ALA A 149 -7.85 1.63 -20.05
CA ALA A 149 -7.48 0.50 -20.91
C ALA A 149 -8.56 -0.60 -20.90
N MET A 150 -9.11 -0.94 -19.72
CA MET A 150 -10.23 -1.88 -19.61
C MET A 150 -11.50 -1.39 -20.31
N PHE A 151 -11.86 -0.11 -20.16
CA PHE A 151 -13.03 0.45 -20.85
C PHE A 151 -12.87 0.46 -22.37
N ILE A 152 -11.69 0.84 -22.88
CA ILE A 152 -11.40 0.81 -24.32
C ILE A 152 -11.44 -0.62 -24.85
N TRP A 153 -10.80 -1.56 -24.15
CA TRP A 153 -10.84 -2.98 -24.50
C TRP A 153 -12.28 -3.51 -24.56
N TYR A 154 -13.09 -3.21 -23.54
CA TYR A 154 -14.47 -3.66 -23.47
C TYR A 154 -15.32 -3.10 -24.62
N ARG A 155 -15.25 -1.80 -24.91
CA ARG A 155 -15.97 -1.19 -26.06
C ARG A 155 -15.47 -1.70 -27.40
N ASN A 156 -14.18 -1.99 -27.54
CA ASN A 156 -13.66 -2.58 -28.78
C ASN A 156 -14.21 -3.98 -29.01
N LYS A 157 -14.35 -4.78 -27.94
CA LYS A 157 -15.00 -6.09 -28.00
C LYS A 157 -16.46 -5.97 -28.43
N GLU A 158 -17.23 -5.05 -27.85
CA GLU A 158 -18.64 -4.83 -28.22
C GLU A 158 -18.80 -4.36 -29.67
N ARG A 159 -17.89 -3.52 -30.17
CA ARG A 159 -17.91 -3.04 -31.56
C ARG A 159 -17.34 -4.05 -32.56
N GLY A 160 -16.85 -5.22 -32.12
CA GLY A 160 -16.19 -6.19 -33.00
C GLY A 160 -14.89 -5.67 -33.63
N HIS A 161 -14.12 -4.87 -32.87
CA HIS A 161 -12.87 -4.22 -33.31
C HIS A 161 -12.99 -3.21 -34.45
N ASN A 162 -14.21 -2.73 -34.73
CA ASN A 162 -14.43 -1.60 -35.63
C ASN A 162 -14.00 -0.27 -35.01
N THR A 163 -13.72 0.73 -35.86
CA THR A 163 -13.45 2.11 -35.42
C THR A 163 -14.69 2.73 -34.75
N PRO A 164 -14.52 3.67 -33.79
CA PRO A 164 -15.64 4.42 -33.22
C PRO A 164 -16.50 5.09 -34.30
N SER A 165 -17.82 5.11 -34.10
CA SER A 165 -18.75 5.75 -35.04
C SER A 165 -18.66 7.28 -35.01
N ALA A 166 -19.24 7.97 -36.00
CA ALA A 166 -19.34 9.43 -35.97
C ALA A 166 -20.10 9.96 -34.73
N GLU A 167 -21.12 9.20 -34.28
CA GLU A 167 -21.87 9.50 -33.06
C GLU A 167 -21.05 9.26 -31.79
N ASP A 168 -20.25 8.18 -31.73
CA ASP A 168 -19.29 7.97 -30.64
C ASP A 168 -18.34 9.18 -30.53
N LEU A 169 -17.85 9.68 -31.67
CA LEU A 169 -16.89 10.80 -31.72
C LEU A 169 -17.51 12.14 -31.33
N SER A 170 -18.75 12.43 -31.76
CA SER A 170 -19.41 13.70 -31.45
C SER A 170 -19.91 13.74 -30.00
N SER A 171 -20.56 12.67 -29.52
CA SER A 171 -21.12 12.60 -28.16
C SER A 171 -20.04 12.56 -27.07
N CYS A 172 -18.87 11.94 -27.33
CA CYS A 172 -17.81 11.89 -26.31
C CYS A 172 -17.23 13.26 -25.97
N MET A 173 -17.25 14.22 -26.92
CA MET A 173 -16.72 15.56 -26.71
C MET A 173 -17.56 16.39 -25.74
N VAL A 174 -18.79 15.96 -25.46
CA VAL A 174 -19.74 16.61 -24.55
C VAL A 174 -20.16 15.70 -23.39
N ASN A 175 -19.37 14.67 -23.10
CA ASN A 175 -19.58 13.72 -22.00
C ASN A 175 -20.90 12.92 -22.06
N GLN A 176 -21.38 12.59 -23.26
CA GLN A 176 -22.63 11.84 -23.46
C GLN A 176 -22.40 10.48 -24.13
N GLY A 177 -23.35 9.57 -23.95
CA GLY A 177 -23.40 8.32 -24.71
C GLY A 177 -23.77 8.55 -26.19
N PRO A 178 -23.37 7.65 -27.09
CA PRO A 178 -22.63 6.41 -26.85
C PRO A 178 -21.11 6.59 -26.68
N GLY A 179 -20.56 7.78 -26.98
CA GLY A 179 -19.12 8.06 -26.95
C GLY A 179 -18.48 7.95 -25.56
N CYS A 180 -19.21 8.36 -24.52
CA CYS A 180 -18.91 8.12 -23.12
C CYS A 180 -19.88 7.04 -22.59
N PRO A 181 -19.46 5.76 -22.55
CA PRO A 181 -20.36 4.70 -22.11
C PRO A 181 -20.52 4.68 -20.58
N ASP A 182 -21.66 4.16 -20.14
CA ASP A 182 -21.95 3.95 -18.71
C ASP A 182 -21.36 2.62 -18.21
N LEU A 183 -20.07 2.38 -18.46
CA LEU A 183 -19.37 1.19 -17.97
C LEU A 183 -19.02 1.34 -16.49
N SER A 184 -18.82 0.20 -15.81
CA SER A 184 -18.42 0.16 -14.41
C SER A 184 -17.17 -0.67 -14.14
N ILE A 185 -16.50 -0.39 -13.02
CA ILE A 185 -15.42 -1.22 -12.45
C ILE A 185 -15.91 -1.77 -11.12
N LEU A 186 -15.87 -3.10 -10.95
CA LEU A 186 -16.16 -3.73 -9.67
C LEU A 186 -14.93 -3.59 -8.76
N SER A 187 -15.19 -3.17 -7.52
CA SER A 187 -14.17 -3.02 -6.48
C SER A 187 -14.64 -3.64 -5.17
N PHE A 188 -13.78 -3.69 -4.15
CA PHE A 188 -14.06 -4.38 -2.91
C PHE A 188 -14.09 -3.44 -1.71
N MET A 189 -15.03 -3.67 -0.78
CA MET A 189 -15.06 -2.98 0.51
C MET A 189 -13.71 -3.14 1.23
N GLY A 190 -13.20 -2.06 1.80
CA GLY A 190 -11.84 -2.00 2.36
C GLY A 190 -10.74 -1.62 1.35
N GLY A 191 -10.97 -1.69 0.04
CA GLY A 191 -9.93 -1.43 -0.96
C GLY A 191 -9.39 0.01 -0.96
N PHE A 192 -8.17 0.21 -1.43
CA PHE A 192 -7.59 1.54 -1.70
C PHE A 192 -6.75 1.55 -2.97
N HIS A 193 -7.26 2.26 -3.98
CA HIS A 193 -6.67 2.32 -5.31
C HIS A 193 -6.20 3.72 -5.71
N GLY A 194 -6.30 4.71 -4.80
CA GLY A 194 -5.86 6.07 -5.02
C GLY A 194 -6.91 7.11 -4.61
N ARG A 195 -6.69 8.36 -5.00
CA ARG A 195 -7.53 9.50 -4.57
C ARG A 195 -7.98 10.44 -5.69
N THR A 196 -7.58 10.19 -6.93
CA THR A 196 -8.22 10.82 -8.11
C THR A 196 -9.63 10.26 -8.28
N LEU A 197 -10.54 10.97 -8.94
CA LEU A 197 -11.98 10.65 -8.90
C LEU A 197 -12.32 9.19 -9.29
N GLY A 198 -11.70 8.63 -10.34
CA GLY A 198 -11.94 7.23 -10.74
C GLY A 198 -11.35 6.22 -9.75
N CYS A 199 -10.13 6.47 -9.28
CA CYS A 199 -9.52 5.67 -8.20
C CYS A 199 -10.29 5.78 -6.87
N LEU A 200 -10.91 6.92 -6.60
CA LEU A 200 -11.65 7.17 -5.38
C LEU A 200 -13.01 6.46 -5.41
N ALA A 201 -13.64 6.34 -6.58
CA ALA A 201 -14.84 5.53 -6.76
C ALA A 201 -14.62 4.05 -6.41
N THR A 202 -13.42 3.53 -6.67
CA THR A 202 -13.01 2.15 -6.35
C THR A 202 -12.36 1.99 -4.97
N THR A 203 -12.07 3.09 -4.26
CA THR A 203 -11.51 3.07 -2.90
C THR A 203 -12.62 3.05 -1.85
N HIS A 204 -12.55 2.14 -0.87
CA HIS A 204 -13.55 1.97 0.20
C HIS A 204 -12.88 1.75 1.57
N SER A 205 -11.81 2.50 1.83
CA SER A 205 -10.95 2.33 3.01
C SER A 205 -11.42 3.07 4.26
N LYS A 206 -11.68 4.39 4.16
CA LYS A 206 -12.09 5.25 5.29
C LYS A 206 -13.03 6.35 4.80
N ALA A 207 -14.00 6.73 5.63
CA ALA A 207 -14.96 7.80 5.32
C ALA A 207 -14.28 9.13 4.97
N ILE A 208 -13.25 9.54 5.73
CA ILE A 208 -12.52 10.80 5.51
C ILE A 208 -11.78 10.85 4.17
N HIS A 209 -11.59 9.72 3.49
CA HIS A 209 -11.02 9.72 2.14
C HIS A 209 -12.07 10.06 1.08
N LYS A 210 -13.35 9.84 1.34
CA LYS A 210 -14.44 9.87 0.33
C LYS A 210 -15.49 10.95 0.54
N VAL A 211 -15.73 11.35 1.79
CA VAL A 211 -16.77 12.33 2.13
C VAL A 211 -16.57 13.63 1.33
N ASP A 212 -17.68 14.24 0.91
CA ASP A 212 -17.74 15.50 0.15
C ASP A 212 -17.16 15.48 -1.27
N VAL A 213 -16.77 14.31 -1.80
CA VAL A 213 -16.27 14.16 -3.18
C VAL A 213 -17.29 13.43 -4.05
N PRO A 214 -17.68 13.96 -5.23
CA PRO A 214 -18.52 13.25 -6.19
C PRO A 214 -17.94 11.88 -6.55
N SER A 215 -18.80 10.90 -6.78
CA SER A 215 -18.38 9.53 -7.07
C SER A 215 -19.13 8.93 -8.24
N LEU A 216 -18.64 7.78 -8.69
CA LEU A 216 -19.26 6.98 -9.74
C LEU A 216 -20.07 5.88 -9.07
N ASP A 217 -21.33 5.76 -9.46
CA ASP A 217 -22.19 4.64 -9.07
C ASP A 217 -21.65 3.40 -9.77
N TRP A 218 -20.81 2.62 -9.09
CA TRP A 218 -20.14 1.39 -9.55
C TRP A 218 -20.30 0.25 -8.51
N PRO A 219 -20.18 -1.04 -8.90
CA PRO A 219 -20.35 -2.17 -7.99
C PRO A 219 -19.28 -2.24 -6.90
N ILE A 220 -19.72 -2.59 -5.70
CA ILE A 220 -18.85 -2.83 -4.54
C ILE A 220 -19.20 -4.21 -3.97
N ALA A 221 -18.24 -5.13 -3.98
CA ALA A 221 -18.35 -6.45 -3.39
C ALA A 221 -17.71 -6.47 -1.98
N PRO A 222 -18.12 -7.38 -1.08
CA PRO A 222 -17.40 -7.57 0.18
C PRO A 222 -16.03 -8.24 -0.05
N PHE A 223 -15.01 -7.83 0.69
CA PHE A 223 -13.75 -8.58 0.81
C PHE A 223 -13.82 -9.53 2.02
N PRO A 224 -13.30 -10.77 1.95
CA PRO A 224 -13.38 -11.74 3.04
C PRO A 224 -12.80 -11.22 4.35
N LYS A 225 -13.54 -11.40 5.46
CA LYS A 225 -13.05 -11.11 6.81
C LYS A 225 -12.69 -12.39 7.56
N LEU A 226 -11.47 -12.87 7.35
CA LEU A 226 -11.00 -14.10 7.97
C LEU A 226 -10.97 -14.02 9.51
N LYS A 227 -11.36 -15.12 10.15
CA LYS A 227 -11.19 -15.39 11.58
C LYS A 227 -9.82 -16.04 11.82
N TYR A 228 -9.25 -15.78 12.98
CA TYR A 228 -7.91 -16.22 13.39
C TYR A 228 -7.96 -16.86 14.78
N PRO A 229 -7.13 -17.88 15.09
CA PRO A 229 -6.10 -18.50 14.23
C PRO A 229 -6.68 -19.21 13.00
N LEU A 230 -5.96 -19.21 11.87
CA LEU A 230 -6.52 -19.67 10.58
C LEU A 230 -6.87 -21.16 10.61
N GLU A 231 -6.07 -21.94 11.33
CA GLU A 231 -6.18 -23.39 11.47
C GLU A 231 -7.46 -23.79 12.21
N GLU A 232 -7.92 -22.96 13.16
CA GLU A 232 -9.13 -23.21 13.96
C GLU A 232 -10.41 -22.86 13.20
N PHE A 233 -10.35 -21.89 12.29
CA PHE A 233 -11.51 -21.36 11.57
C PHE A 233 -11.52 -21.68 10.08
N ALA A 234 -10.84 -22.76 9.66
CA ALA A 234 -10.68 -23.10 8.25
C ALA A 234 -12.04 -23.23 7.51
N ARG A 235 -13.04 -23.85 8.15
CA ARG A 235 -14.39 -24.01 7.57
C ARG A 235 -15.11 -22.68 7.43
N GLU A 236 -15.15 -21.87 8.48
CA GLU A 236 -15.80 -20.57 8.51
C GLU A 236 -15.17 -19.61 7.51
N ASN A 237 -13.84 -19.65 7.39
CA ASN A 237 -13.09 -18.84 6.44
C ASN A 237 -13.40 -19.25 4.99
N ALA A 238 -13.45 -20.55 4.69
CA ALA A 238 -13.86 -21.02 3.37
C ALA A 238 -15.30 -20.61 3.02
N GLN A 239 -16.22 -20.66 3.98
CA GLN A 239 -17.60 -20.20 3.80
C GLN A 239 -17.71 -18.69 3.56
N GLU A 240 -16.93 -17.89 4.30
CA GLU A 240 -16.88 -16.43 4.11
C GLU A 240 -16.29 -16.05 2.74
N GLU A 241 -15.22 -16.72 2.31
CA GLU A 241 -14.65 -16.51 0.98
C GLU A 241 -15.64 -16.89 -0.13
N ALA A 242 -16.33 -18.03 0.00
CA ALA A 242 -17.35 -18.46 -0.95
C ALA A 242 -18.50 -17.46 -1.06
N ARG A 243 -19.01 -16.96 0.08
CA ARG A 243 -20.05 -15.92 0.12
C ARG A 243 -19.60 -14.64 -0.60
N CYS A 244 -18.37 -14.19 -0.34
CA CYS A 244 -17.83 -13.01 -1.01
C CYS A 244 -17.70 -13.18 -2.54
N LEU A 245 -17.34 -14.38 -3.00
CA LEU A 245 -17.26 -14.70 -4.42
C LEU A 245 -18.64 -14.72 -5.10
N GLU A 246 -19.63 -15.34 -4.45
CA GLU A 246 -21.03 -15.35 -4.91
C GLU A 246 -21.57 -13.91 -5.04
N GLU A 247 -21.38 -13.09 -4.01
CA GLU A 247 -21.81 -11.69 -4.06
C GLU A 247 -21.07 -10.87 -5.12
N ALA A 248 -19.78 -11.14 -5.37
CA ALA A 248 -19.05 -10.48 -6.45
C ALA A 248 -19.63 -10.85 -7.83
N GLU A 249 -19.96 -12.12 -8.04
CA GLU A 249 -20.60 -12.59 -9.28
C GLU A 249 -22.00 -11.98 -9.46
N ASP A 250 -22.80 -11.94 -8.39
CA ASP A 250 -24.13 -11.32 -8.39
C ASP A 250 -24.08 -9.83 -8.74
N GLN A 251 -23.08 -9.10 -8.23
CA GLN A 251 -22.88 -7.71 -8.63
C GLN A 251 -22.63 -7.59 -10.14
N ILE A 252 -21.80 -8.45 -10.73
CA ILE A 252 -21.54 -8.38 -12.19
C ILE A 252 -22.84 -8.55 -12.98
N VAL A 253 -23.66 -9.53 -12.61
CA VAL A 253 -24.97 -9.79 -13.26
C VAL A 253 -25.94 -8.63 -13.06
N LYS A 254 -26.09 -8.16 -11.81
CA LYS A 254 -26.97 -7.03 -11.45
C LYS A 254 -26.62 -5.77 -12.24
N TRP A 255 -25.34 -5.46 -12.39
CA TRP A 255 -24.87 -4.25 -13.06
C TRP A 255 -25.03 -4.33 -14.58
N ARG A 256 -24.87 -5.51 -15.18
CA ARG A 256 -25.26 -5.75 -16.57
C ARG A 256 -26.74 -5.47 -16.81
N HIS A 257 -27.63 -5.94 -15.92
CA HIS A 257 -29.08 -5.66 -16.04
C HIS A 257 -29.46 -4.20 -15.85
N LYS A 258 -28.65 -3.41 -15.12
CA LYS A 258 -28.83 -1.95 -14.99
C LYS A 258 -28.40 -1.16 -16.24
N GLY A 259 -27.90 -1.81 -17.28
CA GLY A 259 -27.31 -1.13 -18.44
C GLY A 259 -25.93 -0.54 -18.14
N LYS A 260 -25.30 -0.93 -17.02
CA LYS A 260 -24.00 -0.43 -16.57
C LYS A 260 -22.94 -1.54 -16.45
N PRO A 261 -22.64 -2.28 -17.54
CA PRO A 261 -21.89 -3.52 -17.44
C PRO A 261 -20.49 -3.32 -16.85
N VAL A 262 -20.05 -4.33 -16.10
CA VAL A 262 -18.73 -4.35 -15.45
C VAL A 262 -17.66 -4.65 -16.49
N ALA A 263 -16.85 -3.64 -16.85
CA ALA A 263 -15.75 -3.79 -17.80
C ALA A 263 -14.54 -4.48 -17.19
N GLY A 264 -14.34 -4.33 -15.87
CA GLY A 264 -13.25 -4.96 -15.15
C GLY A 264 -13.45 -5.00 -13.65
N ILE A 265 -12.62 -5.81 -13.00
CA ILE A 265 -12.54 -5.99 -11.55
C ILE A 265 -11.16 -5.51 -11.09
N VAL A 266 -11.11 -4.64 -10.08
CA VAL A 266 -9.85 -4.22 -9.45
C VAL A 266 -9.73 -4.81 -8.05
N ILE A 267 -8.56 -5.37 -7.71
CA ILE A 267 -8.31 -5.96 -6.40
C ILE A 267 -6.84 -5.89 -5.97
N GLU A 268 -6.60 -5.64 -4.68
CA GLU A 268 -5.29 -5.78 -4.04
C GLU A 268 -5.07 -7.25 -3.59
N PRO A 269 -3.88 -7.86 -3.80
CA PRO A 269 -3.57 -9.19 -3.26
C PRO A 269 -3.64 -9.27 -1.72
N ILE A 270 -3.35 -8.16 -1.04
CA ILE A 270 -3.57 -7.96 0.39
C ILE A 270 -4.07 -6.53 0.54
N GLN A 271 -5.30 -6.33 1.03
CA GLN A 271 -5.86 -4.98 1.16
C GLN A 271 -5.13 -4.21 2.27
N ALA A 272 -4.36 -3.19 1.90
CA ALA A 272 -3.46 -2.57 2.83
C ALA A 272 -4.14 -1.46 3.63
N GLU A 273 -4.56 -0.35 3.01
CA GLU A 273 -5.21 0.75 3.74
C GLU A 273 -6.50 0.34 4.46
N GLY A 274 -7.22 -0.65 3.93
CA GLY A 274 -8.49 -1.17 4.47
C GLY A 274 -8.39 -1.96 5.76
N GLY A 275 -7.31 -2.69 5.98
CA GLY A 275 -7.21 -3.49 7.21
C GLY A 275 -6.07 -4.48 7.27
N ASP A 276 -5.17 -4.52 6.29
CA ASP A 276 -4.29 -5.65 6.04
C ASP A 276 -5.14 -6.93 5.99
N ASN A 277 -6.16 -6.88 5.14
CA ASN A 277 -7.09 -7.98 4.97
C ASN A 277 -6.47 -8.97 3.99
N HIS A 278 -6.29 -10.21 4.44
CA HIS A 278 -5.80 -11.32 3.64
C HIS A 278 -6.98 -12.19 3.19
N ALA A 279 -6.80 -12.88 2.07
CA ALA A 279 -7.64 -13.97 1.61
C ALA A 279 -6.74 -15.11 1.09
N SER A 280 -7.29 -16.31 0.98
CA SER A 280 -6.57 -17.47 0.50
C SER A 280 -6.19 -17.34 -0.99
N PRO A 281 -5.14 -18.02 -1.46
CA PRO A 281 -4.87 -18.15 -2.89
C PRO A 281 -6.08 -18.65 -3.71
N GLU A 282 -6.90 -19.54 -3.14
CA GLU A 282 -8.09 -20.10 -3.81
C GLU A 282 -9.19 -19.06 -4.03
N PHE A 283 -9.33 -18.08 -3.12
CA PHE A 283 -10.22 -16.94 -3.33
C PHE A 283 -9.84 -16.15 -4.58
N PHE A 284 -8.56 -15.79 -4.73
CA PHE A 284 -8.10 -15.01 -5.89
C PHE A 284 -8.19 -15.80 -7.21
N LYS A 285 -7.86 -17.10 -7.19
CA LYS A 285 -8.06 -18.00 -8.34
C LYS A 285 -9.52 -18.03 -8.78
N SER A 286 -10.42 -18.20 -7.83
CA SER A 286 -11.86 -18.25 -8.08
C SER A 286 -12.38 -16.93 -8.63
N LEU A 287 -11.95 -15.80 -8.05
CA LEU A 287 -12.32 -14.48 -8.53
C LEU A 287 -11.79 -14.20 -9.95
N ARG A 288 -10.55 -14.60 -10.25
CA ARG A 288 -9.98 -14.52 -11.61
C ARG A 288 -10.83 -15.32 -12.61
N ASN A 289 -11.29 -16.52 -12.21
CA ASN A 289 -12.16 -17.35 -13.04
C ASN A 289 -13.55 -16.71 -13.25
N ILE A 290 -14.13 -16.08 -12.23
CA ILE A 290 -15.38 -15.31 -12.34
C ILE A 290 -15.21 -14.16 -13.34
N ALA A 291 -14.12 -13.39 -13.25
CA ALA A 291 -13.84 -12.30 -14.18
C ALA A 291 -13.82 -12.80 -15.64
N ARG A 292 -13.10 -13.91 -15.89
CA ARG A 292 -13.02 -14.54 -17.22
C ARG A 292 -14.38 -15.02 -17.71
N LYS A 293 -15.14 -15.72 -16.86
CA LYS A 293 -16.50 -16.24 -17.17
C LYS A 293 -17.43 -15.13 -17.66
N HIS A 294 -17.35 -13.95 -17.05
CA HIS A 294 -18.23 -12.82 -17.39
C HIS A 294 -17.66 -11.85 -18.43
N GLY A 295 -16.43 -12.08 -18.88
CA GLY A 295 -15.76 -11.21 -19.85
C GLY A 295 -15.33 -9.86 -19.25
N CYS A 296 -15.03 -9.82 -17.95
CA CYS A 296 -14.47 -8.68 -17.27
C CYS A 296 -12.94 -8.78 -17.26
N ALA A 297 -12.23 -7.68 -17.51
CA ALA A 297 -10.78 -7.64 -17.31
C ALA A 297 -10.44 -7.76 -15.82
N PHE A 298 -9.38 -8.50 -15.49
CA PHE A 298 -8.92 -8.67 -14.10
C PHE A 298 -7.68 -7.82 -13.84
N HIS A 299 -7.85 -6.78 -13.02
CA HIS A 299 -6.80 -5.81 -12.67
C HIS A 299 -6.32 -6.06 -11.23
N VAL A 300 -5.07 -6.50 -11.11
CA VAL A 300 -4.40 -6.69 -9.83
C VAL A 300 -3.63 -5.41 -9.47
N ASP A 301 -4.00 -4.77 -8.36
CA ASP A 301 -3.32 -3.60 -7.83
C ASP A 301 -2.17 -4.01 -6.91
N GLU A 302 -0.95 -3.99 -7.43
CA GLU A 302 0.28 -4.29 -6.71
C GLU A 302 1.06 -3.02 -6.36
N VAL A 303 0.40 -1.86 -6.32
CA VAL A 303 1.02 -0.59 -5.96
C VAL A 303 1.68 -0.64 -4.58
N GLN A 304 1.17 -1.43 -3.63
CA GLN A 304 1.77 -1.58 -2.30
C GLN A 304 2.39 -2.95 -2.01
N THR A 305 1.79 -4.03 -2.51
CA THR A 305 2.27 -5.41 -2.29
C THR A 305 3.47 -5.76 -3.18
N GLY A 306 3.59 -5.11 -4.34
CA GLY A 306 4.67 -5.33 -5.30
C GLY A 306 6.03 -4.83 -4.81
N GLY A 307 7.08 -5.40 -5.40
CA GLY A 307 8.47 -5.10 -5.06
C GLY A 307 8.97 -5.88 -3.86
N GLY A 308 8.55 -7.14 -3.67
CA GLY A 308 9.31 -8.11 -2.87
C GLY A 308 8.88 -8.35 -1.43
N CYS A 309 8.05 -7.49 -0.83
CA CYS A 309 7.79 -7.51 0.62
C CYS A 309 7.00 -8.73 1.14
N THR A 310 6.46 -9.56 0.24
CA THR A 310 5.78 -10.83 0.57
C THR A 310 6.69 -12.07 0.38
N GLY A 311 7.98 -11.88 0.09
CA GLY A 311 8.94 -12.95 -0.22
C GLY A 311 8.95 -13.39 -1.69
N LYS A 312 8.04 -12.84 -2.51
CA LYS A 312 8.05 -12.90 -3.98
C LYS A 312 8.03 -11.49 -4.54
N PHE A 313 8.48 -11.30 -5.78
CA PHE A 313 8.56 -9.95 -6.35
C PHE A 313 7.17 -9.32 -6.47
N TRP A 314 6.22 -10.07 -7.01
CA TRP A 314 4.79 -9.76 -6.97
C TRP A 314 4.05 -10.68 -6.00
N ALA A 315 3.09 -10.14 -5.25
CA ALA A 315 2.33 -10.94 -4.29
C ALA A 315 1.39 -11.93 -4.97
N HIS A 316 0.84 -11.62 -6.15
CA HIS A 316 -0.02 -12.53 -6.90
C HIS A 316 0.69 -13.81 -7.36
N GLU A 317 2.02 -13.84 -7.39
CA GLU A 317 2.77 -15.07 -7.70
C GLU A 317 2.50 -16.18 -6.66
N HIS A 318 2.07 -15.83 -5.44
CA HIS A 318 1.66 -16.81 -4.43
C HIS A 318 0.33 -17.50 -4.77
N TRP A 319 -0.40 -17.02 -5.77
CA TRP A 319 -1.58 -17.70 -6.28
C TRP A 319 -1.22 -18.94 -7.10
N GLY A 320 0.02 -19.06 -7.60
CA GLY A 320 0.43 -20.22 -8.40
C GLY A 320 -0.40 -20.38 -9.68
N MET A 321 -0.69 -19.27 -10.36
CA MET A 321 -1.41 -19.23 -11.64
C MET A 321 -0.51 -18.70 -12.75
N ASP A 322 -0.58 -19.32 -13.92
CA ASP A 322 0.10 -18.82 -15.13
C ASP A 322 -0.61 -17.58 -15.72
N ASP A 323 -1.92 -17.47 -15.48
CA ASP A 323 -2.79 -16.34 -15.88
C ASP A 323 -3.37 -15.62 -14.66
N PRO A 324 -2.55 -14.89 -13.88
CA PRO A 324 -2.98 -14.26 -12.63
C PRO A 324 -3.84 -13.02 -12.87
N GLY A 325 -3.80 -12.41 -14.06
CA GLY A 325 -4.60 -11.24 -14.38
C GLY A 325 -4.41 -10.75 -15.81
N ASP A 326 -5.15 -9.71 -16.16
CA ASP A 326 -5.10 -9.06 -17.48
C ASP A 326 -4.33 -7.72 -17.41
N ILE A 327 -4.34 -7.07 -16.25
CA ILE A 327 -3.54 -5.88 -15.91
C ILE A 327 -2.92 -6.04 -14.52
N VAL A 328 -1.66 -5.62 -14.34
CA VAL A 328 -1.03 -5.46 -13.01
C VAL A 328 -0.48 -4.04 -12.87
N SER A 329 -1.04 -3.24 -11.95
CA SER A 329 -0.53 -1.89 -11.68
C SER A 329 0.50 -1.88 -10.55
N PHE A 330 1.42 -0.92 -10.60
CA PHE A 330 2.52 -0.80 -9.64
C PHE A 330 2.92 0.66 -9.43
N SER A 331 3.55 0.94 -8.27
CA SER A 331 4.24 2.21 -8.00
C SER A 331 5.14 2.05 -6.77
N LYS A 332 5.18 3.02 -5.86
CA LYS A 332 5.87 2.96 -4.55
C LYS A 332 7.29 2.41 -4.64
N LYS A 333 7.55 1.16 -4.23
CA LYS A 333 8.88 0.54 -4.24
C LYS A 333 9.51 0.48 -5.63
N LEU A 334 8.70 0.50 -6.68
CA LEU A 334 9.20 0.53 -8.05
C LEU A 334 9.67 1.93 -8.49
N LEU A 335 9.58 2.96 -7.65
CA LEU A 335 10.02 4.35 -7.84
C LEU A 335 9.28 5.14 -8.93
N THR A 336 8.92 4.47 -10.02
CA THR A 336 8.02 4.91 -11.08
C THR A 336 6.65 4.25 -10.89
N GLY A 337 5.62 4.77 -11.55
CA GLY A 337 4.32 4.11 -11.67
C GLY A 337 4.19 3.38 -13.00
N GLY A 338 3.16 2.57 -13.14
CA GLY A 338 2.78 2.00 -14.41
C GLY A 338 1.84 0.81 -14.26
N PHE A 339 1.54 0.19 -15.37
CA PHE A 339 0.82 -1.07 -15.39
C PHE A 339 1.34 -1.98 -16.51
N TYR A 340 1.49 -3.26 -16.18
CA TYR A 340 1.63 -4.32 -17.16
C TYR A 340 0.25 -4.70 -17.68
N HIS A 341 0.19 -5.17 -18.93
CA HIS A 341 -1.07 -5.64 -19.49
C HIS A 341 -0.83 -6.72 -20.55
N LYS A 342 -1.86 -7.53 -20.78
CA LYS A 342 -1.90 -8.44 -21.95
C LYS A 342 -2.00 -7.66 -23.26
N ASN A 343 -1.58 -8.30 -24.34
CA ASN A 343 -1.56 -7.70 -25.67
C ASN A 343 -2.93 -7.18 -26.13
N GLU A 344 -4.00 -7.90 -25.81
CA GLU A 344 -5.38 -7.52 -26.16
C GLU A 344 -5.85 -6.21 -25.52
N LEU A 345 -5.26 -5.79 -24.39
CA LEU A 345 -5.56 -4.53 -23.72
C LEU A 345 -4.64 -3.38 -24.15
N GLN A 346 -3.84 -3.55 -25.21
CA GLN A 346 -2.94 -2.50 -25.70
C GLN A 346 -3.71 -1.21 -25.99
N PRO A 347 -3.42 -0.12 -25.25
CA PRO A 347 -4.30 1.04 -25.32
C PRO A 347 -3.65 2.19 -26.10
N TYR A 348 -3.99 2.33 -27.40
CA TYR A 348 -3.46 3.39 -28.28
C TYR A 348 -3.77 4.84 -27.86
N ARG A 349 -4.68 5.04 -26.89
CA ARG A 349 -5.16 6.37 -26.44
C ARG A 349 -4.60 6.81 -25.07
N ILE A 350 -3.77 5.98 -24.43
CA ILE A 350 -3.29 6.24 -23.07
C ILE A 350 -2.06 7.13 -23.12
N PHE A 351 -2.22 8.37 -22.63
CA PHE A 351 -1.19 9.38 -22.74
C PHE A 351 -1.31 10.42 -21.61
N ASN A 352 -0.19 11.02 -21.25
CA ASN A 352 -0.05 12.27 -20.52
C ASN A 352 1.36 12.83 -20.80
N THR A 353 1.65 14.04 -20.33
CA THR A 353 2.89 14.76 -20.65
C THR A 353 4.15 13.96 -20.36
N TRP A 354 4.24 13.26 -19.23
CA TRP A 354 5.51 12.66 -18.77
C TRP A 354 5.57 11.15 -18.88
N MET A 355 4.44 10.44 -18.79
CA MET A 355 4.38 8.96 -18.81
C MET A 355 5.44 8.32 -17.88
N GLY A 356 5.63 8.88 -16.68
CA GLY A 356 6.70 8.49 -15.77
C GLY A 356 7.88 9.46 -15.77
N ASP A 357 9.07 8.95 -15.50
CA ASP A 357 10.31 9.72 -15.40
C ASP A 357 11.51 8.76 -15.61
N PRO A 358 12.35 8.95 -16.65
CA PRO A 358 13.49 8.08 -16.93
C PRO A 358 14.49 7.97 -15.77
N SER A 359 14.64 9.02 -14.97
CA SER A 359 15.51 8.98 -13.79
C SER A 359 15.06 7.90 -12.81
N LYS A 360 13.74 7.70 -12.66
CA LYS A 360 13.20 6.67 -11.76
C LYS A 360 13.44 5.27 -12.30
N ASN A 361 13.40 5.08 -13.62
CA ASN A 361 13.75 3.81 -14.24
C ASN A 361 15.23 3.47 -14.05
N LEU A 362 16.11 4.48 -14.17
CA LEU A 362 17.54 4.33 -13.88
C LEU A 362 17.77 3.85 -12.44
N PHE A 363 17.17 4.52 -11.44
CA PHE A 363 17.26 4.06 -10.04
C PHE A 363 16.64 2.68 -9.85
N LEU A 364 15.52 2.38 -10.51
CA LEU A 364 14.85 1.09 -10.42
C LEU A 364 15.74 -0.04 -10.95
N THR A 365 16.46 0.14 -12.05
CA THR A 365 17.42 -0.86 -12.56
C THR A 365 18.42 -1.24 -11.46
N GLU A 366 18.98 -0.26 -10.75
CA GLU A 366 19.92 -0.54 -9.67
C GLU A 366 19.24 -1.18 -8.45
N VAL A 367 18.01 -0.77 -8.12
CA VAL A 367 17.22 -1.42 -7.07
C VAL A 367 17.02 -2.91 -7.36
N LEU A 368 16.63 -3.26 -8.59
CA LEU A 368 16.43 -4.64 -9.01
C LEU A 368 17.74 -5.43 -9.02
N ASN A 369 18.84 -4.79 -9.40
CA ASN A 369 20.17 -5.39 -9.33
C ASN A 369 20.56 -5.75 -7.89
N VAL A 370 20.35 -4.83 -6.93
CA VAL A 370 20.61 -5.10 -5.50
C VAL A 370 19.69 -6.20 -4.97
N ILE A 371 18.39 -6.16 -5.26
CA ILE A 371 17.44 -7.23 -4.84
C ILE A 371 17.92 -8.61 -5.30
N ARG A 372 18.40 -8.72 -6.55
CA ARG A 372 18.89 -9.96 -7.13
C ARG A 372 20.23 -10.39 -6.55
N THR A 373 21.20 -9.48 -6.49
CA THR A 373 22.59 -9.81 -6.09
C THR A 373 22.74 -10.06 -4.60
N GLU A 374 21.88 -9.46 -3.77
CA GLU A 374 21.86 -9.65 -2.32
C GLU A 374 20.80 -10.64 -1.83
N ASN A 375 20.09 -11.31 -2.74
CA ASN A 375 19.02 -12.29 -2.44
C ASN A 375 17.95 -11.75 -1.47
N LEU A 376 17.51 -10.51 -1.67
CA LEU A 376 16.66 -9.81 -0.71
C LEU A 376 15.26 -10.45 -0.55
N LEU A 377 14.76 -11.17 -1.55
CA LEU A 377 13.47 -11.88 -1.45
C LEU A 377 13.52 -13.06 -0.45
N GLU A 378 14.65 -13.77 -0.42
CA GLU A 378 14.88 -14.82 0.57
C GLU A 378 15.00 -14.21 1.97
N GLU A 379 15.67 -13.06 2.07
CA GLU A 379 15.79 -12.32 3.32
C GLU A 379 14.45 -11.84 3.86
N VAL A 380 13.56 -11.32 3.00
CA VAL A 380 12.18 -10.96 3.38
C VAL A 380 11.43 -12.19 3.90
N THR A 381 11.59 -13.35 3.27
CA THR A 381 10.94 -14.59 3.71
C THR A 381 11.43 -15.00 5.11
N ARG A 382 12.75 -15.01 5.31
CA ARG A 382 13.40 -15.41 6.57
C ARG A 382 13.05 -14.47 7.72
N SER A 383 13.21 -13.16 7.49
CA SER A 383 12.99 -12.14 8.51
C SER A 383 11.51 -11.88 8.78
N GLY A 384 10.66 -11.98 7.75
CA GLY A 384 9.20 -11.96 7.88
C GLY A 384 8.67 -13.08 8.77
N LYS A 385 9.20 -14.30 8.65
CA LYS A 385 8.86 -15.42 9.54
C LYS A 385 9.22 -15.11 11.00
N ALA A 386 10.41 -14.56 11.25
CA ALA A 386 10.84 -14.20 12.61
C ALA A 386 9.92 -13.12 13.21
N LEU A 387 9.57 -12.10 12.42
CA LEU A 387 8.64 -11.05 12.81
C LEU A 387 7.26 -11.61 13.15
N LEU A 388 6.68 -12.44 12.26
CA LEU A 388 5.35 -13.00 12.45
C LEU A 388 5.29 -13.92 13.68
N ASN A 389 6.30 -14.75 13.90
CA ASN A 389 6.42 -15.57 15.10
C ASN A 389 6.44 -14.72 16.38
N GLY A 390 7.21 -13.63 16.38
CA GLY A 390 7.22 -12.69 17.50
C GLY A 390 5.88 -12.01 17.74
N LEU A 391 5.11 -11.72 16.68
CA LEU A 391 3.74 -11.21 16.82
C LEU A 391 2.81 -12.26 17.43
N TYR A 392 2.93 -13.53 17.08
CA TYR A 392 2.18 -14.62 17.73
C TYR A 392 2.53 -14.78 19.21
N GLU A 393 3.81 -14.69 19.56
CA GLU A 393 4.26 -14.72 20.95
C GLU A 393 3.70 -13.55 21.75
N LEU A 394 3.75 -12.32 21.20
CA LEU A 394 3.17 -11.14 21.83
C LEU A 394 1.65 -11.25 21.98
N GLN A 395 0.96 -11.77 20.97
CA GLN A 395 -0.48 -12.02 21.05
C GLN A 395 -0.82 -12.98 22.20
N THR A 396 -0.04 -14.06 22.33
CA THR A 396 -0.22 -15.07 23.37
C THR A 396 0.02 -14.49 24.77
N GLN A 397 1.01 -13.60 24.91
CA GLN A 397 1.32 -12.94 26.17
C GLN A 397 0.29 -11.86 26.55
N TYR A 398 -0.32 -11.19 25.57
CA TYR A 398 -1.23 -10.06 25.80
C TYR A 398 -2.57 -10.20 25.06
N PRO A 399 -3.34 -11.29 25.27
CA PRO A 399 -4.54 -11.60 24.48
C PRO A 399 -5.70 -10.61 24.67
N GLY A 400 -5.72 -9.87 25.78
CA GLY A 400 -6.69 -8.79 26.01
C GLY A 400 -6.39 -7.49 25.25
N ILE A 401 -5.18 -7.34 24.74
CA ILE A 401 -4.72 -6.14 24.01
C ILE A 401 -4.51 -6.44 22.54
N LEU A 402 -3.96 -7.61 22.23
CA LEU A 402 -3.51 -8.01 20.90
C LEU A 402 -4.30 -9.22 20.38
N SER A 403 -4.65 -9.21 19.09
CA SER A 403 -5.35 -10.31 18.44
C SER A 403 -5.05 -10.36 16.93
N ARG A 404 -5.42 -11.46 16.26
CA ARG A 404 -5.40 -11.62 14.80
C ARG A 404 -4.05 -11.29 14.14
N ALA A 405 -2.93 -11.69 14.76
CA ALA A 405 -1.61 -11.65 14.13
C ALA A 405 -1.64 -12.42 12.79
N ARG A 406 -1.12 -11.79 11.74
CA ARG A 406 -1.18 -12.30 10.36
C ARG A 406 -0.07 -11.69 9.52
N GLY A 407 0.30 -12.33 8.42
CA GLY A 407 1.22 -11.74 7.47
C GLY A 407 1.79 -12.70 6.43
N GLN A 408 2.50 -12.13 5.46
CA GLN A 408 3.22 -12.87 4.42
C GLN A 408 4.52 -12.12 4.09
N GLY A 409 5.67 -12.79 4.21
CA GLY A 409 6.95 -12.08 4.22
C GLY A 409 7.00 -11.04 5.35
N THR A 410 7.50 -9.84 5.09
CA THR A 410 7.50 -8.75 6.08
C THR A 410 6.17 -7.96 6.11
N PHE A 411 5.25 -8.29 5.19
CA PHE A 411 3.88 -7.77 5.14
C PHE A 411 3.04 -8.36 6.30
N CYS A 412 3.33 -7.95 7.55
CA CYS A 412 2.72 -8.47 8.77
C CYS A 412 1.90 -7.45 9.56
N ALA A 413 0.88 -7.91 10.28
CA ALA A 413 -0.10 -7.09 10.96
C ALA A 413 -0.58 -7.74 12.27
N ILE A 414 -0.97 -6.93 13.27
CA ILE A 414 -1.66 -7.40 14.48
C ILE A 414 -2.75 -6.43 14.95
N ASP A 415 -3.95 -6.95 15.27
CA ASP A 415 -5.06 -6.16 15.79
C ASP A 415 -4.82 -5.75 17.24
N VAL A 416 -5.13 -4.47 17.54
CA VAL A 416 -5.14 -3.91 18.89
C VAL A 416 -6.59 -3.68 19.31
N CYS A 417 -6.91 -3.91 20.59
CA CYS A 417 -8.27 -3.86 21.15
C CYS A 417 -9.06 -2.59 20.79
N ASP A 418 -8.40 -1.43 20.74
CA ASP A 418 -9.03 -0.17 20.37
C ASP A 418 -8.04 0.86 19.80
N ASP A 419 -8.61 1.95 19.29
CA ASP A 419 -7.93 3.03 18.59
C ASP A 419 -7.03 3.89 19.48
N ALA A 420 -7.46 4.15 20.72
CA ALA A 420 -6.70 4.95 21.68
C ALA A 420 -5.47 4.16 22.14
N THR A 421 -5.66 2.88 22.44
CA THR A 421 -4.62 1.94 22.80
C THR A 421 -3.58 1.87 21.70
N ARG A 422 -4.00 1.56 20.47
CA ARG A 422 -3.12 1.54 19.29
C ARG A 422 -2.30 2.82 19.15
N THR A 423 -2.95 3.99 19.23
CA THR A 423 -2.28 5.29 19.09
C THR A 423 -1.23 5.48 20.19
N SER A 424 -1.55 5.10 21.43
CA SER A 424 -0.62 5.12 22.57
C SER A 424 0.60 4.22 22.33
N ILE A 425 0.39 2.99 21.82
CA ILE A 425 1.51 2.08 21.52
C ILE A 425 2.46 2.71 20.49
N ILE A 426 1.90 3.28 19.42
CA ILE A 426 2.70 3.89 18.33
C ILE A 426 3.49 5.09 18.82
N LEU A 427 2.86 6.00 19.58
CA LEU A 427 3.56 7.19 20.10
C LEU A 427 4.68 6.81 21.07
N LYS A 428 4.44 5.82 21.94
CA LYS A 428 5.45 5.34 22.88
C LYS A 428 6.58 4.59 22.16
N ALA A 429 6.27 3.73 21.19
CA ALA A 429 7.27 3.05 20.37
C ALA A 429 8.15 4.06 19.61
N ARG A 430 7.55 5.14 19.10
CA ARG A 430 8.27 6.25 18.45
C ARG A 430 9.24 6.93 19.40
N ASN A 431 8.79 7.29 20.60
CA ASN A 431 9.66 7.88 21.63
C ASN A 431 10.73 6.92 22.17
N LYS A 432 10.61 5.61 21.88
CA LYS A 432 11.63 4.60 22.16
C LYS A 432 12.48 4.24 20.94
N GLY A 433 12.32 4.97 19.83
CA GLY A 433 13.18 4.82 18.66
C GLY A 433 12.66 3.88 17.58
N THR A 434 11.35 3.65 17.48
CA THR A 434 10.74 2.91 16.37
C THR A 434 9.67 3.75 15.67
N CYS A 435 9.84 4.02 14.38
CA CYS A 435 8.79 4.61 13.57
C CYS A 435 7.85 3.55 13.03
N THR A 436 6.58 3.63 13.44
CA THR A 436 5.48 2.81 12.91
C THR A 436 4.30 3.70 12.53
N ARG A 437 3.37 3.14 11.75
CA ARG A 437 2.25 3.88 11.17
C ARG A 437 1.15 4.17 12.18
N ARG A 438 0.65 5.43 12.25
CA ARG A 438 -0.43 5.92 13.16
C ARG A 438 -1.71 5.06 13.19
N HIS A 439 -2.02 4.37 12.10
CA HIS A 439 -3.23 3.58 11.98
C HIS A 439 -3.04 2.12 12.42
N SER A 440 -1.87 1.76 12.96
CA SER A 440 -1.53 0.36 13.22
C SER A 440 -0.25 0.05 14.02
N LEU A 441 -0.37 -0.80 15.05
CA LEU A 441 0.40 -2.06 15.10
C LEU A 441 -0.19 -3.11 14.12
N ARG A 442 -1.41 -2.86 13.66
CA ARG A 442 -2.17 -3.52 12.59
C ARG A 442 -1.55 -3.64 11.18
N LYS A 443 -0.38 -3.07 10.82
CA LYS A 443 0.04 -2.90 9.41
C LYS A 443 1.54 -2.63 9.20
N CYS A 444 2.22 -3.69 8.80
CA CYS A 444 3.38 -3.93 7.94
C CYS A 444 4.71 -3.19 8.04
N PHE A 445 5.73 -4.01 7.82
CA PHE A 445 7.16 -3.77 7.88
C PHE A 445 7.71 -3.97 6.46
N TYR A 446 8.40 -2.99 5.89
CA TYR A 446 8.49 -2.91 4.42
C TYR A 446 9.87 -2.69 3.82
N SER A 447 10.93 -2.71 4.62
CA SER A 447 12.28 -2.51 4.11
C SER A 447 12.90 -3.84 3.67
N MET A 448 13.34 -3.92 2.40
CA MET A 448 14.26 -4.97 1.96
C MET A 448 15.68 -4.50 2.28
N CYS A 449 16.11 -4.71 3.52
CA CYS A 449 17.47 -4.40 3.96
C CYS A 449 18.27 -5.68 4.26
N PRO A 450 19.61 -5.61 4.20
CA PRO A 450 20.48 -6.78 4.20
C PRO A 450 20.41 -7.70 5.45
N PRO A 451 20.91 -8.95 5.33
CA PRO A 451 20.49 -10.11 6.13
C PRO A 451 20.80 -10.08 7.63
N SER A 452 21.92 -9.52 8.05
CA SER A 452 22.29 -9.52 9.48
C SER A 452 21.44 -8.55 10.31
N PHE A 453 20.79 -7.59 9.65
CA PHE A 453 20.18 -6.46 10.32
C PHE A 453 18.66 -6.61 10.51
N SER A 454 17.96 -7.24 9.57
CA SER A 454 16.50 -7.38 9.58
C SER A 454 15.97 -8.15 10.82
N ILE A 455 16.54 -9.31 11.15
CA ILE A 455 16.10 -10.07 12.35
C ILE A 455 16.45 -9.32 13.64
N THR A 456 17.62 -8.70 13.73
CA THR A 456 18.03 -7.92 14.90
C THR A 456 17.11 -6.72 15.11
N ALA A 457 16.75 -6.03 14.03
CA ALA A 457 15.80 -4.93 14.03
C ALA A 457 14.40 -5.38 14.50
N PHE A 458 13.87 -6.48 13.95
CA PHE A 458 12.58 -7.02 14.39
C PHE A 458 12.60 -7.51 15.83
N THR A 459 13.66 -8.19 16.26
CA THR A 459 13.83 -8.63 17.66
C THR A 459 13.82 -7.43 18.60
N ARG A 460 14.48 -6.32 18.24
CA ARG A 460 14.46 -5.09 19.03
C ARG A 460 13.08 -4.45 19.07
N PHE A 461 12.40 -4.38 17.93
CA PHE A 461 11.03 -3.90 17.87
C PHE A 461 10.11 -4.71 18.79
N LEU A 462 10.15 -6.04 18.68
CA LEU A 462 9.33 -6.94 19.50
C LEU A 462 9.63 -6.77 21.00
N LYS A 463 10.91 -6.65 21.38
CA LYS A 463 11.32 -6.35 22.76
C LYS A 463 10.79 -5.00 23.26
N LEU A 464 10.85 -3.96 22.43
CA LEU A 464 10.31 -2.64 22.78
C LEU A 464 8.79 -2.68 23.00
N VAL A 465 8.06 -3.39 22.13
CA VAL A 465 6.63 -3.62 22.29
C VAL A 465 6.34 -4.43 23.56
N GLN A 466 7.10 -5.48 23.83
CA GLN A 466 6.95 -6.32 25.02
C GLN A 466 7.16 -5.54 26.33
N VAL A 467 8.24 -4.76 26.42
CA VAL A 467 8.52 -3.90 27.60
C VAL A 467 7.34 -2.97 27.85
N PHE A 468 6.82 -2.35 26.78
CA PHE A 468 5.70 -1.46 26.87
C PHE A 468 4.40 -2.15 27.33
N LEU A 469 4.08 -3.29 26.73
CA LEU A 469 2.87 -4.05 27.09
C LEU A 469 2.95 -4.55 28.53
N LYS A 470 4.15 -4.88 29.04
CA LYS A 470 4.37 -5.20 30.45
C LYS A 470 4.00 -4.02 31.36
N TYR A 471 4.52 -2.82 31.07
CA TYR A 471 4.13 -1.61 31.82
C TYR A 471 2.63 -1.30 31.75
N TRP A 472 1.94 -1.69 30.67
CA TRP A 472 0.48 -1.56 30.59
C TRP A 472 -0.24 -2.64 31.41
N GLY A 473 0.14 -3.91 31.23
CA GLY A 473 -0.44 -5.03 31.98
C GLY A 473 -0.29 -4.87 33.50
N ASP A 474 0.87 -4.38 33.95
CA ASP A 474 1.12 -4.10 35.37
C ASP A 474 0.20 -2.98 35.89
N ASN A 475 -0.05 -1.93 35.10
CA ASN A 475 -0.99 -0.87 35.45
C ASN A 475 -2.45 -1.33 35.44
N PHE A 476 -2.82 -2.33 34.62
CA PHE A 476 -4.15 -2.95 34.68
C PHE A 476 -4.33 -3.77 35.96
N SER A 477 -3.28 -4.44 36.44
CA SER A 477 -3.32 -5.23 37.68
C SER A 477 -3.50 -4.37 38.95
N HIS A 478 -3.05 -3.11 38.94
CA HIS A 478 -3.11 -2.22 40.10
C HIS A 478 -4.30 -1.25 40.08
N SER A 479 -4.96 -1.04 38.94
CA SER A 479 -6.09 -0.11 38.83
C SER A 479 -7.47 -0.78 38.78
N SER A 480 -7.54 -2.11 38.64
CA SER A 480 -8.80 -2.86 38.61
C SER A 480 -9.32 -3.33 39.98
N LEU A 481 -8.61 -3.05 41.08
CA LEU A 481 -9.02 -3.37 42.46
C LEU A 481 -9.70 -2.22 43.23
N ILE A 482 -9.78 -1.00 42.67
CA ILE A 482 -10.28 0.18 43.42
C ILE A 482 -11.59 0.78 42.84
N VAL A 483 -12.08 0.34 41.67
CA VAL A 483 -13.28 0.95 41.06
C VAL A 483 -14.54 0.05 41.05
N SER A 484 -14.46 -1.21 41.49
CA SER A 484 -15.63 -2.12 41.44
C SER A 484 -16.54 -2.14 42.70
N SER A 485 -16.31 -1.30 43.72
CA SER A 485 -17.08 -1.35 44.97
C SER A 485 -17.94 -0.12 45.30
N ARG A 486 -18.01 0.88 44.40
CA ARG A 486 -18.91 2.03 44.57
C ARG A 486 -19.54 2.40 43.23
N LEU A 487 -20.66 1.75 42.92
CA LEU A 487 -21.81 2.28 42.15
C LEU A 487 -22.73 1.10 41.78
N SER A 488 -23.24 0.39 42.78
CA SER A 488 -24.45 -0.42 42.65
C SER A 488 -25.44 0.06 43.70
N ARG A 489 -26.33 0.97 43.30
CA ARG A 489 -27.62 1.37 43.94
C ARG A 489 -27.90 2.84 43.55
N ASN A 490 -28.52 3.04 42.40
CA ASN A 490 -29.83 3.67 42.33
C ASN A 490 -30.35 3.70 40.90
N SER A 491 -31.58 3.25 40.81
CA SER A 491 -32.46 3.00 39.68
C SER A 491 -32.87 4.25 38.89
N PHE A 492 -33.10 4.02 37.58
CA PHE A 492 -34.17 4.55 36.74
C PHE A 492 -34.77 5.92 37.08
N ALA A 493 -34.50 6.93 36.24
CA ALA A 493 -35.50 7.88 35.75
C ALA A 493 -34.89 8.90 34.75
N HIS A 494 -35.64 9.17 33.68
CA HIS A 494 -35.61 10.37 32.83
C HIS A 494 -34.70 10.40 31.59
N SER A 495 -35.24 9.80 30.55
CA SER A 495 -35.11 10.22 29.16
C SER A 495 -35.66 11.65 28.95
N HIS A 496 -34.78 12.61 28.65
CA HIS A 496 -34.97 13.82 27.81
C HIS A 496 -33.94 14.91 28.20
N SER A 497 -32.83 15.03 27.44
CA SER A 497 -32.11 16.30 27.15
C SER A 497 -30.71 16.10 26.51
N LEU A 498 -30.55 15.14 25.60
CA LEU A 498 -29.25 14.89 24.92
C LEU A 498 -28.98 15.81 23.71
N LEU A 499 -29.72 16.93 23.57
CA LEU A 499 -29.53 17.92 22.51
C LEU A 499 -28.95 19.28 22.98
N SER A 500 -28.78 19.52 24.28
CA SER A 500 -28.21 20.78 24.79
C SER A 500 -26.71 20.72 25.13
N ILE A 501 -26.09 19.53 25.10
CA ILE A 501 -24.66 19.36 25.45
C ILE A 501 -23.74 19.43 24.21
N ILE A 502 -24.28 19.30 23.00
CA ILE A 502 -23.48 19.33 21.76
C ILE A 502 -23.10 20.76 21.34
N ASN A 503 -23.86 21.79 21.75
CA ASN A 503 -23.57 23.19 21.41
C ASN A 503 -22.54 23.88 22.31
N SER A 504 -22.02 23.22 23.35
CA SER A 504 -21.03 23.82 24.26
C SER A 504 -19.57 23.42 23.98
N LEU A 505 -19.32 22.47 23.07
CA LEU A 505 -17.97 21.93 22.82
C LEU A 505 -17.32 22.43 21.52
N TYR A 506 -18.05 23.17 20.69
CA TYR A 506 -17.54 23.75 19.44
C TYR A 506 -17.95 25.21 19.32
N GLY A 507 -17.21 26.09 20.01
CA GLY A 507 -17.41 27.53 19.95
C GLY A 507 -16.10 28.29 20.17
N HIS A 508 -15.70 29.02 19.13
CA HIS A 508 -14.70 30.10 19.08
C HIS A 508 -13.21 29.76 18.92
N SER A 509 -12.75 29.89 17.67
CA SER A 509 -11.61 30.74 17.34
C SER A 509 -11.90 31.47 16.03
N ASN A 510 -12.28 32.75 16.14
CA ASN A 510 -12.27 33.72 15.05
C ASN A 510 -10.82 34.03 14.69
N TYR A 511 -10.42 33.90 13.42
CA TYR A 511 -9.55 34.86 12.72
C TYR A 511 -9.81 34.72 11.22
N PHE A 512 -10.00 35.89 10.58
CA PHE A 512 -10.27 36.08 9.15
C PHE A 512 -9.16 35.57 8.26
#